data_AF-W1VBG1-F1
#
_entry.id   AF-W1VBG1-F1
#
_cell.length_a   1.000
_cell.length_b   1.000
_cell.length_c   1.000
_cell.angle_alpha   90.00
_cell.angle_beta   90.00
_cell.angle_gamma   90.00
#
_symmetry.space_group_name_H-M   'P 1'
#
loop_
_entity.id
_entity.type
_entity.pdbx_description
1 polymer ?
#
loop_
_entity_poly.entity_id
_entity_poly.type
_entity_poly.pdbx_seq_one_letter_code
_entity_poly.pdbx_strand_id
1 'polypeptide(L)'
;MDQHATRPEPTTSQEAILTPDGERVRVGILTSGGDAQGMNAAVRAVVRATLRMGAQPYAVMEGWAGAVAGGDGIRPLEWDSVGSILHKGGTIIGTARSAEFRERSGQLDAAAHLLEHGIDRLVVIGGDGSLTGTNEFRHNWPGLVDELVASGRVSPEVGAAHPALIVTGIVGSIDNDLVGADMTIGTDSALHRILEAIDDISSTAASHQRTFVVEVMGRHCGYL
;
A
#
# COMPACT_ATOMS: atom_id res chain seq x y z
N MET A 1 -2.67 41.84 21.64
CA MET A 1 -2.28 41.98 20.22
C MET A 1 -2.12 40.59 19.68
N ASP A 2 -3.23 40.01 19.23
CA ASP A 2 -3.30 38.69 18.62
C ASP A 2 -2.68 38.72 17.23
N GLN A 3 -1.58 37.99 17.06
CA GLN A 3 -1.11 37.62 15.73
C GLN A 3 -1.60 36.21 15.46
N HIS A 4 -2.86 36.12 15.03
CA HIS A 4 -3.39 34.95 14.36
C HIS A 4 -2.57 34.77 13.08
N ALA A 5 -1.61 33.84 13.10
CA ALA A 5 -0.96 33.36 11.90
C ALA A 5 -2.05 32.73 11.02
N THR A 6 -2.51 33.47 10.02
CA THR A 6 -3.43 32.99 9.00
C THR A 6 -2.80 31.77 8.34
N ARG A 7 -3.43 30.61 8.59
CA ARG A 7 -3.15 29.34 7.93
C ARG A 7 -3.10 29.61 6.41
N PRO A 8 -2.05 29.16 5.69
CA PRO A 8 -2.01 29.36 4.24
C PRO A 8 -3.27 28.71 3.66
N GLU A 9 -4.05 29.51 2.92
CA GLU A 9 -5.17 28.99 2.14
C GLU A 9 -4.65 27.85 1.26
N PRO A 10 -5.37 26.72 1.15
CA PRO A 10 -4.95 25.64 0.27
C PRO A 10 -4.89 26.19 -1.14
N THR A 11 -3.66 26.43 -1.62
CA THR A 11 -3.33 26.82 -2.98
C THR A 11 -4.14 25.95 -3.94
N THR A 12 -5.09 26.59 -4.62
CA THR A 12 -5.80 26.16 -5.83
C THR A 12 -6.08 24.66 -5.88
N SER A 13 -7.28 24.23 -5.47
CA SER A 13 -7.82 22.95 -5.90
C SER A 13 -7.72 22.87 -7.42
N GLN A 14 -6.85 22.02 -7.95
CA GLN A 14 -6.92 21.65 -9.36
C GLN A 14 -8.30 21.04 -9.61
N GLU A 15 -8.86 21.28 -10.80
CA GLU A 15 -10.14 20.70 -11.20
C GLU A 15 -10.11 19.19 -10.97
N ALA A 16 -11.24 18.63 -10.49
CA ALA A 16 -11.34 17.20 -10.22
C ALA A 16 -10.97 16.40 -11.48
N ILE A 17 -10.12 15.39 -11.35
CA ILE A 17 -9.90 14.43 -12.45
C ILE A 17 -11.14 13.55 -12.50
N LEU A 18 -11.92 13.73 -13.56
CA LEU A 18 -13.17 13.02 -13.79
C LEU A 18 -12.98 11.83 -14.73
N THR A 19 -13.76 10.78 -14.51
CA THR A 19 -14.01 9.71 -15.47
C THR A 19 -14.83 10.27 -16.66
N PRO A 20 -14.92 9.55 -17.79
CA PRO A 20 -15.78 9.96 -18.92
C PRO A 20 -17.24 10.22 -18.52
N ASP A 21 -17.71 9.56 -17.46
CA ASP A 21 -19.08 9.68 -16.93
C ASP A 21 -19.23 10.83 -15.91
N GLY A 22 -18.18 11.61 -15.66
CA GLY A 22 -18.21 12.79 -14.79
C GLY A 22 -18.03 12.50 -13.29
N GLU A 23 -17.68 11.27 -12.91
CA GLU A 23 -17.34 10.92 -11.52
C GLU A 23 -15.86 11.18 -11.21
N ARG A 24 -15.50 11.43 -9.95
CA ARG A 24 -14.07 11.51 -9.60
C ARG A 24 -13.40 10.16 -9.81
N VAL A 25 -12.22 10.17 -10.39
CA VAL A 25 -11.35 9.00 -10.42
C VAL A 25 -11.06 8.53 -8.99
N ARG A 26 -11.17 7.22 -8.75
CA ARG A 26 -10.98 6.60 -7.44
C ARG A 26 -9.72 5.74 -7.46
N VAL A 27 -8.88 5.88 -6.44
CA VAL A 27 -7.58 5.19 -6.35
C VAL A 27 -7.54 4.39 -5.05
N GLY A 28 -7.46 3.07 -5.15
CA GLY A 28 -7.24 2.20 -4.01
C GLY A 28 -5.78 2.17 -3.60
N ILE A 29 -5.51 2.16 -2.29
CA ILE A 29 -4.18 2.17 -1.69
C ILE A 29 -4.13 1.03 -0.69
N LEU A 30 -3.17 0.13 -0.82
CA LEU A 30 -3.07 -1.03 0.05
C LEU A 30 -1.62 -1.30 0.44
N THR A 31 -1.41 -1.70 1.69
CA THR A 31 -0.14 -2.27 2.16
C THR A 31 -0.28 -3.78 2.28
N SER A 32 0.68 -4.53 1.73
CA SER A 32 0.64 -5.99 1.73
C SER A 32 2.03 -6.59 1.94
N GLY A 33 2.08 -7.75 2.59
CA GLY A 33 3.31 -8.45 2.95
C GLY A 33 3.79 -8.10 4.36
N GLY A 34 5.07 -8.31 4.63
CA GLY A 34 5.69 -7.86 5.89
C GLY A 34 5.70 -6.32 5.93
N ASP A 35 5.41 -5.74 7.09
CA ASP A 35 5.47 -4.30 7.25
C ASP A 35 6.92 -3.80 7.28
N ALA A 36 7.10 -2.57 6.83
CA ALA A 36 8.40 -1.91 6.82
C ALA A 36 8.25 -0.47 7.31
N GLN A 37 9.22 0.00 8.11
CA GLN A 37 9.22 1.36 8.62
C GLN A 37 9.30 2.35 7.44
N GLY A 38 8.36 3.28 7.38
CA GLY A 38 8.19 4.20 6.25
C GLY A 38 6.97 3.93 5.37
N MET A 39 6.29 2.79 5.51
CA MET A 39 5.03 2.52 4.78
C MET A 39 3.96 3.60 5.04
N ASN A 40 3.83 4.08 6.28
CA ASN A 40 2.93 5.21 6.60
C ASN A 40 3.29 6.50 5.85
N ALA A 41 4.57 6.75 5.60
CA ALA A 41 5.00 7.91 4.82
C ALA A 41 4.63 7.75 3.34
N ALA A 42 4.77 6.53 2.79
CA ALA A 42 4.31 6.21 1.44
C ALA A 42 2.78 6.36 1.31
N VAL A 43 2.00 5.75 2.21
CA VAL A 43 0.53 5.90 2.25
C VAL A 43 0.15 7.38 2.30
N ARG A 44 0.75 8.16 3.20
CA ARG A 44 0.49 9.59 3.31
C ARG A 44 0.78 10.35 2.02
N ALA A 45 1.92 10.07 1.39
CA ALA A 45 2.33 10.73 0.15
C ALA A 45 1.35 10.44 -0.98
N VAL A 46 0.94 9.18 -1.14
CA VAL A 46 -0.04 8.76 -2.15
C VAL A 46 -1.39 9.42 -1.89
N VAL A 47 -1.93 9.37 -0.68
CA VAL A 47 -3.22 10.01 -0.33
C VAL A 47 -3.20 11.51 -0.63
N ARG A 48 -2.15 12.21 -0.18
CA ARG A 48 -2.00 13.65 -0.41
C ARG A 48 -1.87 13.99 -1.90
N ALA A 49 -1.14 13.18 -2.66
CA ALA A 49 -0.98 13.36 -4.09
C ALA A 49 -2.30 13.11 -4.84
N THR A 50 -3.02 12.02 -4.54
CA THR A 50 -4.32 11.70 -5.12
C THR A 50 -5.33 12.81 -4.91
N LEU A 51 -5.46 13.32 -3.67
CA LEU A 51 -6.36 14.44 -3.35
C LEU A 51 -5.95 15.72 -4.09
N ARG A 52 -4.65 16.02 -4.17
CA ARG A 52 -4.14 17.20 -4.89
C ARG A 52 -4.42 17.13 -6.38
N MET A 53 -4.40 15.93 -6.95
CA MET A 53 -4.80 15.66 -8.34
C MET A 53 -6.32 15.62 -8.53
N GLY A 54 -7.13 15.91 -7.50
CA GLY A 54 -8.59 15.95 -7.63
C GLY A 54 -9.27 14.58 -7.73
N ALA A 55 -8.55 13.48 -7.45
CA ALA A 55 -9.07 12.13 -7.36
C ALA A 55 -9.42 11.77 -5.89
N GLN A 56 -10.21 10.71 -5.69
CA GLN A 56 -10.59 10.21 -4.37
C GLN A 56 -9.74 9.00 -3.97
N PRO A 57 -8.91 9.08 -2.91
CA PRO A 57 -8.19 7.91 -2.40
C PRO A 57 -9.09 7.03 -1.53
N TYR A 58 -8.86 5.73 -1.61
CA TYR A 58 -9.46 4.70 -0.76
C TYR A 58 -8.35 3.86 -0.10
N ALA A 59 -8.47 3.58 1.19
CA ALA A 59 -7.70 2.53 1.85
C ALA A 59 -8.33 1.17 1.55
N VAL A 60 -7.50 0.19 1.20
CA VAL A 60 -7.85 -1.23 1.32
C VAL A 60 -7.15 -1.74 2.59
N MET A 61 -7.96 -2.02 3.60
CA MET A 61 -7.50 -2.42 4.93
C MET A 61 -6.94 -3.83 4.92
N GLU A 62 -5.90 -4.11 5.68
CA GLU A 62 -5.29 -5.45 5.78
C GLU A 62 -4.83 -6.03 4.43
N GLY A 63 -4.49 -5.16 3.46
CA GLY A 63 -4.02 -5.55 2.14
C GLY A 63 -5.07 -6.32 1.33
N TRP A 64 -4.65 -7.39 0.66
CA TRP A 64 -5.56 -8.18 -0.17
C TRP A 64 -6.66 -8.88 0.64
N ALA A 65 -6.44 -9.14 1.94
CA ALA A 65 -7.48 -9.71 2.79
C ALA A 65 -8.71 -8.80 2.90
N GLY A 66 -8.51 -7.48 3.03
CA GLY A 66 -9.65 -6.54 3.05
C GLY A 66 -10.29 -6.33 1.68
N ALA A 67 -9.53 -6.45 0.58
CA ALA A 67 -10.12 -6.46 -0.76
C ALA A 67 -11.08 -7.65 -0.93
N VAL A 68 -10.64 -8.84 -0.53
CA VAL A 68 -11.48 -10.06 -0.58
C VAL A 68 -12.67 -9.93 0.37
N ALA A 69 -12.47 -9.39 1.58
CA ALA A 69 -13.55 -9.26 2.56
C ALA A 69 -14.63 -8.23 2.18
N GLY A 70 -14.26 -7.18 1.44
CA GLY A 70 -15.18 -6.11 1.05
C GLY A 70 -15.70 -5.29 2.24
N GLY A 71 -16.80 -4.56 2.03
CA GLY A 71 -17.45 -3.73 3.07
C GLY A 71 -16.49 -2.72 3.72
N ASP A 72 -16.38 -2.78 5.05
CA ASP A 72 -15.43 -1.96 5.82
C ASP A 72 -13.95 -2.29 5.52
N GLY A 73 -13.66 -3.27 4.66
CA GLY A 73 -12.33 -3.53 4.12
C GLY A 73 -11.86 -2.44 3.15
N ILE A 74 -12.76 -1.66 2.54
CA ILE A 74 -12.43 -0.61 1.57
C ILE A 74 -13.08 0.70 2.02
N ARG A 75 -12.29 1.73 2.32
CA ARG A 75 -12.79 2.98 2.92
C ARG A 75 -12.23 4.22 2.24
N PRO A 76 -13.04 5.27 2.02
CA PRO A 76 -12.51 6.53 1.51
C PRO A 76 -11.54 7.15 2.52
N LEU A 77 -10.49 7.79 2.01
CA LEU A 77 -9.54 8.56 2.79
C LEU A 77 -9.68 10.04 2.48
N GLU A 78 -9.57 10.85 3.52
CA GLU A 78 -9.62 12.30 3.45
C GLU A 78 -8.27 12.91 3.82
N TRP A 79 -8.18 14.23 3.71
CA TRP A 79 -6.95 14.95 4.06
C TRP A 79 -6.50 14.62 5.50
N ASP A 80 -7.41 14.56 6.46
CA ASP A 80 -7.06 14.32 7.86
C ASP A 80 -6.84 12.84 8.20
N SER A 81 -7.27 11.91 7.34
CA SER A 81 -7.08 10.46 7.54
C SER A 81 -5.60 10.05 7.62
N VAL A 82 -4.71 10.84 7.02
CA VAL A 82 -3.24 10.64 7.06
C VAL A 82 -2.51 11.73 7.85
N GLY A 83 -3.23 12.40 8.76
CA GLY A 83 -2.66 13.32 9.74
C GLY A 83 -1.85 12.58 10.82
N SER A 84 -0.69 13.11 11.20
CA SER A 84 0.10 12.59 12.33
C SER A 84 0.48 11.10 12.25
N ILE A 85 0.73 10.57 11.04
CA ILE A 85 1.16 9.16 10.84
C ILE A 85 2.64 9.01 10.46
N LEU A 86 3.35 10.10 10.11
CA LEU A 86 4.73 10.03 9.60
C LEU A 86 5.73 9.37 10.56
N HIS A 87 5.53 9.56 11.87
CA HIS A 87 6.42 9.03 12.91
C HIS A 87 6.00 7.63 13.40
N LYS A 88 4.87 7.09 12.90
CA LYS A 88 4.36 5.79 13.35
C LYS A 88 5.04 4.66 12.58
N GLY A 89 5.46 3.63 13.30
CA GLY A 89 5.91 2.37 12.71
C GLY A 89 4.77 1.61 12.02
N GLY A 90 5.14 0.56 11.28
CA GLY A 90 4.20 -0.29 10.53
C GLY A 90 3.36 0.47 9.51
N THR A 91 2.09 0.06 9.38
CA THR A 91 1.10 0.64 8.46
C THR A 91 -0.24 0.88 9.15
N ILE A 92 -0.79 2.10 9.02
CA ILE A 92 -2.10 2.47 9.58
C ILE A 92 -3.30 1.83 8.87
N ILE A 93 -3.09 1.32 7.66
CA ILE A 93 -4.11 0.61 6.90
C ILE A 93 -3.95 -0.92 7.02
N GLY A 94 -3.04 -1.39 7.87
CA GLY A 94 -2.86 -2.81 8.15
C GLY A 94 -2.22 -3.60 7.00
N THR A 95 -1.85 -4.84 7.28
CA THR A 95 -1.33 -5.77 6.27
C THR A 95 -1.58 -7.20 6.75
N ALA A 96 -2.21 -8.00 5.90
CA ALA A 96 -2.42 -9.41 6.16
C ALA A 96 -2.05 -10.25 4.95
N ARG A 97 -1.59 -11.48 5.21
CA ARG A 97 -1.51 -12.51 4.16
C ARG A 97 -2.94 -12.98 3.88
N SER A 98 -3.32 -13.04 2.61
CA SER A 98 -4.58 -13.65 2.19
C SER A 98 -4.28 -14.89 1.36
N ALA A 99 -4.72 -16.05 1.85
CA ALA A 99 -4.65 -17.29 1.09
C ALA A 99 -5.76 -17.31 0.03
N GLU A 100 -6.92 -16.77 0.38
CA GLU A 100 -8.11 -16.65 -0.45
C GLU A 100 -7.82 -15.87 -1.73
N PHE A 101 -7.03 -14.79 -1.66
CA PHE A 101 -6.65 -14.01 -2.83
C PHE A 101 -5.81 -14.79 -3.87
N ARG A 102 -5.19 -15.91 -3.47
CA ARG A 102 -4.50 -16.79 -4.42
C ARG A 102 -5.47 -17.65 -5.21
N GLU A 103 -6.67 -17.85 -4.70
CA GLU A 103 -7.72 -18.62 -5.34
C GLU A 103 -8.53 -17.73 -6.29
N ARG A 104 -9.02 -18.32 -7.39
CA ARG A 104 -9.83 -17.61 -8.38
C ARG A 104 -11.08 -16.97 -7.75
N SER A 105 -11.73 -17.65 -6.80
CA SER A 105 -12.90 -17.12 -6.08
C SER A 105 -12.56 -15.87 -5.28
N GLY A 106 -11.43 -15.86 -4.56
CA GLY A 106 -11.01 -14.66 -3.83
C GLY A 106 -10.60 -13.52 -4.75
N GLN A 107 -10.00 -13.81 -5.92
CA GLN A 107 -9.76 -12.78 -6.93
C GLN A 107 -11.07 -12.19 -7.48
N LEU A 108 -12.10 -13.00 -7.72
CA LEU A 108 -13.42 -12.52 -8.13
C LEU A 108 -14.06 -11.65 -7.05
N ASP A 109 -13.97 -12.04 -5.78
CA ASP A 109 -14.49 -11.25 -4.67
C ASP A 109 -13.75 -9.92 -4.54
N ALA A 110 -12.42 -9.93 -4.60
CA ALA A 110 -11.62 -8.71 -4.58
C ALA A 110 -11.95 -7.78 -5.75
N ALA A 111 -12.09 -8.30 -6.97
CA ALA A 111 -12.48 -7.51 -8.14
C ALA A 111 -13.89 -6.93 -7.98
N ALA A 112 -14.85 -7.73 -7.52
CA ALA A 112 -16.22 -7.27 -7.29
C ALA A 112 -16.27 -6.12 -6.27
N HIS A 113 -15.63 -6.26 -5.11
CA HIS A 113 -15.63 -5.23 -4.08
C HIS A 113 -14.87 -3.95 -4.51
N LEU A 114 -13.80 -4.07 -5.30
CA LEU A 114 -13.14 -2.90 -5.89
C LEU A 114 -14.08 -2.16 -6.85
N LEU A 115 -14.81 -2.90 -7.70
CA LEU A 115 -15.76 -2.35 -8.66
C LEU A 115 -17.01 -1.75 -8.00
N GLU A 116 -17.49 -2.31 -6.88
CA GLU A 116 -18.54 -1.70 -6.06
C GLU A 116 -18.17 -0.28 -5.59
N HIS A 117 -16.87 -0.04 -5.40
CA HIS A 117 -16.33 1.27 -5.09
C HIS A 117 -15.84 2.04 -6.32
N GLY A 118 -16.01 1.56 -7.55
CA GLY A 118 -15.54 2.20 -8.77
C GLY A 118 -14.02 2.31 -8.87
N ILE A 119 -13.29 1.36 -8.28
CA ILE A 119 -11.83 1.35 -8.21
C ILE A 119 -11.27 0.38 -9.27
N ASP A 120 -10.53 0.94 -10.21
CA ASP A 120 -9.75 0.24 -11.25
C ASP A 120 -8.28 0.73 -11.27
N ARG A 121 -7.89 1.52 -10.28
CA ARG A 121 -6.55 2.09 -10.11
C ARG A 121 -6.05 1.77 -8.72
N LEU A 122 -4.93 1.07 -8.63
CA LEU A 122 -4.32 0.65 -7.36
C LEU A 122 -2.89 1.16 -7.20
N VAL A 123 -2.59 1.62 -5.99
CA VAL A 123 -1.21 1.80 -5.51
C VAL A 123 -0.95 0.76 -4.44
N VAL A 124 -0.03 -0.15 -4.73
CA VAL A 124 0.33 -1.26 -3.83
C VAL A 124 1.69 -0.99 -3.21
N ILE A 125 1.74 -0.98 -1.88
CA ILE A 125 2.96 -0.79 -1.09
C ILE A 125 3.31 -2.12 -0.44
N GLY A 126 4.44 -2.73 -0.80
CA GLY A 126 4.81 -4.03 -0.26
C GLY A 126 6.08 -4.61 -0.85
N GLY A 127 6.40 -5.83 -0.45
CA GLY A 127 7.55 -6.57 -0.96
C GLY A 127 7.27 -7.29 -2.28
N ASP A 128 8.29 -8.01 -2.77
CA ASP A 128 8.28 -8.72 -4.05
C ASP A 128 7.02 -9.60 -4.27
N GLY A 129 6.66 -10.44 -3.28
CA GLY A 129 5.51 -11.32 -3.40
C GLY A 129 4.16 -10.58 -3.57
N SER A 130 4.01 -9.44 -2.89
CA SER A 130 2.80 -8.61 -3.00
C SER A 130 2.71 -7.93 -4.36
N LEU A 131 3.84 -7.43 -4.88
CA LEU A 131 3.91 -6.80 -6.19
C LEU A 131 3.70 -7.83 -7.31
N THR A 132 4.25 -9.04 -7.18
CA THR A 132 4.05 -10.14 -8.11
C THR A 132 2.58 -10.57 -8.17
N GLY A 133 1.94 -10.82 -7.01
CA GLY A 133 0.52 -11.18 -6.97
C GLY A 133 -0.40 -10.07 -7.52
N THR A 134 -0.05 -8.80 -7.29
CA THR A 134 -0.75 -7.66 -7.88
C THR A 134 -0.65 -7.65 -9.40
N ASN A 135 0.54 -7.93 -9.94
CA ASN A 135 0.75 -7.96 -11.38
C ASN A 135 -0.03 -9.12 -12.03
N GLU A 136 -0.07 -10.29 -11.41
CA GLU A 136 -0.90 -11.41 -11.86
C GLU A 136 -2.40 -11.03 -11.86
N PHE A 137 -2.89 -10.46 -10.76
CA PHE A 137 -4.27 -9.99 -10.65
C PHE A 137 -4.63 -8.96 -11.75
N ARG A 138 -3.72 -8.04 -12.06
CA ARG A 138 -3.88 -7.09 -13.17
C ARG A 138 -4.01 -7.78 -14.52
N HIS A 139 -3.20 -8.80 -14.81
CA HIS A 139 -3.29 -9.54 -16.08
C HIS A 139 -4.62 -10.32 -16.16
N ASN A 140 -5.09 -10.85 -15.04
CA ASN A 140 -6.33 -11.61 -14.95
C ASN A 140 -7.59 -10.73 -14.95
N TRP A 141 -7.45 -9.42 -14.72
CA TRP A 141 -8.55 -8.47 -14.52
C TRP A 141 -9.64 -8.53 -15.60
N PRO A 142 -9.34 -8.45 -16.92
CA PRO A 142 -10.40 -8.46 -17.93
C PRO A 142 -11.27 -9.72 -17.85
N GLY A 143 -10.64 -10.89 -17.66
CA GLY A 143 -11.37 -12.15 -17.53
C GLY A 143 -12.13 -12.27 -16.21
N LEU A 144 -11.69 -11.62 -15.13
CA LEU A 144 -12.45 -11.53 -13.88
C LEU A 144 -13.70 -10.67 -14.07
N VAL A 145 -13.57 -9.53 -14.75
CA VAL A 145 -14.69 -8.62 -15.04
C VAL A 145 -15.72 -9.32 -15.93
N ASP A 146 -15.30 -10.00 -17.00
CA ASP A 146 -16.19 -10.75 -17.89
C ASP A 146 -17.00 -11.80 -17.11
N GLU A 147 -16.35 -12.52 -16.20
CA GLU A 147 -16.98 -13.54 -15.35
C GLU A 147 -17.96 -12.94 -14.33
N LEU A 148 -17.62 -11.79 -13.75
CA LEU A 148 -18.50 -11.06 -12.83
C LEU A 148 -19.75 -10.51 -13.55
N VAL A 149 -19.61 -10.05 -14.80
CA VAL A 149 -20.74 -9.61 -15.64
C VAL A 149 -21.60 -10.81 -16.04
N ALA A 150 -20.98 -11.92 -16.48
CA ALA A 150 -21.70 -13.13 -16.89
C ALA A 150 -22.49 -13.77 -15.73
N SER A 151 -21.96 -13.71 -14.50
CA SER A 151 -22.63 -14.19 -13.30
C SER A 151 -23.67 -13.21 -12.73
N GLY A 152 -23.75 -11.99 -13.26
CA GLY A 152 -24.67 -10.94 -12.79
C GLY A 152 -24.27 -10.30 -11.46
N ARG A 153 -23.05 -10.56 -10.95
CA ARG A 153 -22.51 -9.90 -9.75
C ARG A 153 -22.16 -8.43 -10.00
N VAL A 154 -21.82 -8.10 -11.24
CA VAL A 154 -21.49 -6.74 -11.69
C VAL A 154 -22.32 -6.42 -12.94
N SER A 155 -22.79 -5.18 -13.09
CA SER A 155 -23.56 -4.81 -14.28
C SER A 155 -22.65 -4.69 -15.52
N PRO A 156 -23.17 -4.92 -16.74
CA PRO A 156 -22.40 -4.76 -17.97
C PRO A 156 -21.79 -3.35 -18.13
N GLU A 157 -22.49 -2.31 -17.65
CA GLU A 157 -22.04 -0.93 -17.70
C GLU A 157 -20.81 -0.71 -16.82
N VAL A 158 -20.83 -1.23 -15.59
CA VAL A 158 -19.68 -1.16 -14.67
C VAL A 158 -18.49 -1.95 -15.24
N GLY A 159 -18.74 -3.14 -15.80
CA GLY A 159 -17.68 -3.92 -16.44
C GLY A 159 -17.04 -3.17 -17.63
N ALA A 160 -17.86 -2.54 -18.47
CA ALA A 160 -17.38 -1.75 -19.61
C ALA A 160 -16.62 -0.47 -19.20
N ALA A 161 -17.00 0.15 -18.07
CA ALA A 161 -16.32 1.33 -17.53
C ALA A 161 -14.93 1.02 -16.94
N HIS A 162 -14.69 -0.24 -16.53
CA HIS A 162 -13.46 -0.67 -15.85
C HIS A 162 -12.77 -1.85 -16.57
N PRO A 163 -12.40 -1.71 -17.86
CA PRO A 163 -11.91 -2.83 -18.68
C PRO A 163 -10.52 -3.31 -18.29
N ALA A 164 -9.77 -2.51 -17.52
CA ALA A 164 -8.40 -2.82 -17.12
C ALA A 164 -8.06 -2.26 -15.74
N LEU A 165 -7.26 -3.01 -14.99
CA LEU A 165 -6.66 -2.57 -13.74
C LEU A 165 -5.35 -1.83 -14.01
N ILE A 166 -5.26 -0.59 -13.56
CA ILE A 166 -4.04 0.22 -13.59
C ILE A 166 -3.36 0.08 -12.23
N VAL A 167 -2.11 -0.38 -12.21
CA VAL A 167 -1.38 -0.62 -10.95
C VAL A 167 -0.06 0.15 -10.93
N THR A 168 0.30 0.66 -9.76
CA THR A 168 1.63 1.19 -9.46
C THR A 168 2.13 0.55 -8.17
N GLY A 169 3.38 0.07 -8.19
CA GLY A 169 4.03 -0.55 -7.04
C GLY A 169 4.98 0.40 -6.33
N ILE A 170 4.99 0.36 -5.00
CA ILE A 170 6.00 0.97 -4.13
C ILE A 170 6.62 -0.13 -3.28
N VAL A 171 7.95 -0.21 -3.28
CA VAL A 171 8.66 -1.31 -2.65
C VAL A 171 8.87 -1.03 -1.16
N GLY A 172 8.15 -1.76 -0.32
CA GLY A 172 8.32 -1.76 1.14
C GLY A 172 8.91 -3.09 1.61
N SER A 173 10.18 -3.09 1.98
CA SER A 173 10.92 -4.26 2.45
C SER A 173 12.12 -3.78 3.27
N ILE A 174 12.46 -4.52 4.33
CA ILE A 174 13.72 -4.30 5.07
C ILE A 174 14.90 -5.00 4.40
N ASP A 175 14.63 -6.01 3.58
CA ASP A 175 15.63 -6.96 3.09
C ASP A 175 16.50 -6.38 1.93
N ASN A 176 16.09 -5.24 1.36
CA ASN A 176 16.65 -4.66 0.12
C ASN A 176 16.82 -5.67 -1.02
N ASP A 177 15.83 -6.54 -1.18
CA ASP A 177 15.88 -7.75 -2.01
C ASP A 177 15.19 -7.60 -3.37
N LEU A 178 14.77 -6.39 -3.76
CA LEU A 178 14.10 -6.17 -5.04
C LEU A 178 15.06 -5.66 -6.11
N VAL A 179 15.32 -6.50 -7.12
CA VAL A 179 16.13 -6.15 -8.29
C VAL A 179 15.48 -4.97 -9.03
N GLY A 180 16.29 -3.94 -9.33
CA GLY A 180 15.87 -2.73 -10.04
C GLY A 180 15.58 -1.53 -9.13
N ALA A 181 15.56 -1.71 -7.81
CA ALA A 181 15.58 -0.63 -6.85
C ALA A 181 16.92 -0.65 -6.09
N ASP A 182 17.61 0.49 -6.01
CA ASP A 182 18.85 0.59 -5.22
C ASP A 182 18.57 0.49 -3.72
N MET A 183 17.40 0.97 -3.29
CA MET A 183 16.94 1.00 -1.90
C MET A 183 15.44 0.72 -1.81
N THR A 184 15.05 -0.16 -0.88
CA THR A 184 13.64 -0.39 -0.50
C THR A 184 13.24 0.40 0.74
N ILE A 185 11.96 0.79 0.84
CA ILE A 185 11.44 1.48 2.03
C ILE A 185 11.52 0.53 3.22
N GLY A 186 12.28 0.94 4.24
CA GLY A 186 12.44 0.20 5.50
C GLY A 186 13.86 -0.28 5.76
N THR A 187 14.70 -0.42 4.72
CA THR A 187 16.07 -0.95 4.85
C THR A 187 16.93 -0.13 5.80
N ASP A 188 17.02 1.19 5.58
CA ASP A 188 17.83 2.08 6.42
C ASP A 188 17.36 2.06 7.89
N SER A 189 16.05 2.04 8.10
CA SER A 189 15.49 1.98 9.45
C SER A 189 15.75 0.62 10.13
N ALA A 190 15.75 -0.49 9.39
CA ALA A 190 16.13 -1.79 9.91
C ALA A 190 17.63 -1.84 10.25
N LEU A 191 18.50 -1.32 9.37
CA LEU A 191 19.93 -1.21 9.63
C LEU A 191 20.21 -0.36 10.87
N HIS A 192 19.51 0.75 11.05
CA HIS A 192 19.64 1.58 12.24
C HIS A 192 19.29 0.81 13.53
N ARG A 193 18.25 -0.03 13.51
CA ARG A 193 17.92 -0.91 14.65
C ARG A 193 18.97 -1.99 14.90
N ILE A 194 19.59 -2.54 13.85
CA ILE A 194 20.69 -3.50 13.95
C ILE A 194 21.90 -2.84 14.60
N LEU A 195 22.27 -1.64 14.16
CA LEU A 195 23.40 -0.88 14.71
C LEU A 195 23.20 -0.55 16.19
N GLU A 196 22.02 -0.09 16.59
CA GLU A 196 21.70 0.15 18.00
C GLU A 196 21.89 -1.10 18.86
N ALA A 197 21.41 -2.26 18.40
CA ALA A 197 21.57 -3.52 19.12
C ALA A 197 23.05 -3.95 19.23
N ILE A 198 23.85 -3.72 18.18
CA ILE A 198 25.29 -3.99 18.18
C ILE A 198 26.01 -3.04 19.15
N ASP A 199 25.67 -1.76 19.17
CA ASP A 199 26.26 -0.77 20.06
C ASP A 199 25.99 -1.12 21.53
N ASP A 200 24.76 -1.55 21.86
CA ASP A 200 24.37 -1.97 23.20
C ASP A 200 25.21 -3.15 23.73
N ILE A 201 25.54 -4.13 22.88
CA ILE A 201 26.34 -5.31 23.28
C ILE A 201 27.86 -5.07 23.18
N SER A 202 28.32 -4.07 22.42
CA SER A 202 29.74 -3.85 22.15
C SER A 202 30.56 -3.57 23.40
N SER A 203 30.01 -2.78 24.34
CA SER A 203 30.70 -2.44 25.59
C SER A 203 30.95 -3.65 26.50
N THR A 204 29.98 -4.56 26.60
CA THR A 204 30.10 -5.79 27.40
C THR A 204 30.99 -6.83 26.72
N ALA A 205 30.96 -6.90 25.39
CA ALA A 205 31.84 -7.76 24.61
C ALA A 205 33.31 -7.40 24.84
N ALA A 206 33.65 -6.11 24.76
CA ALA A 206 35.00 -5.60 25.00
C ALA A 206 35.46 -5.84 26.45
N SER A 207 34.59 -5.58 27.43
CA SER A 207 34.93 -5.65 28.86
C SER A 207 35.21 -7.08 29.34
N HIS A 208 34.55 -8.08 28.75
CA HIS A 208 34.66 -9.48 29.14
C HIS A 208 35.37 -10.37 28.12
N GLN A 209 35.95 -9.78 27.06
CA GLN A 209 36.58 -10.50 25.95
C GLN A 209 35.68 -11.60 25.38
N ARG A 210 34.40 -11.29 25.17
CA ARG A 210 33.41 -12.23 24.65
C ARG A 210 33.31 -12.12 23.14
N THR A 211 33.09 -13.26 22.49
CA THR A 211 32.65 -13.32 21.10
C THR A 211 31.12 -13.42 21.06
N PHE A 212 30.48 -12.51 20.34
CA PHE A 212 29.05 -12.56 20.07
C PHE A 212 28.81 -12.97 18.62
N VAL A 213 27.76 -13.77 18.40
CA VAL A 213 27.22 -14.06 17.06
C VAL A 213 25.87 -13.36 17.01
N VAL A 214 25.71 -12.43 16.06
CA VAL A 214 24.48 -11.66 15.87
C VAL A 214 23.81 -12.13 14.60
N GLU A 215 22.62 -12.72 14.74
CA GLU A 215 21.76 -13.08 13.62
C GLU A 215 20.83 -11.92 13.29
N VAL A 216 20.83 -11.49 12.03
CA VAL A 216 19.98 -10.39 11.53
C VAL A 216 18.96 -10.90 10.52
N MET A 217 17.93 -10.11 10.27
CA MET A 217 16.95 -10.37 9.21
C MET A 217 17.58 -10.12 7.82
N GLY A 218 16.83 -10.36 6.74
CA GLY A 218 17.35 -10.29 5.36
C GLY A 218 16.77 -11.36 4.44
N ARG A 219 16.01 -12.32 4.98
CA ARG A 219 15.41 -13.43 4.25
C ARG A 219 16.44 -14.24 3.45
N HIS A 220 16.58 -13.96 2.15
CA HIS A 220 17.52 -14.61 1.24
C HIS A 220 18.53 -13.60 0.66
N CYS A 221 18.63 -12.43 1.27
CA CYS A 221 19.49 -11.30 0.91
C CYS A 221 20.39 -10.96 2.09
N GLY A 222 21.70 -10.78 1.83
CA GLY A 222 22.70 -10.41 2.85
C GLY A 222 23.04 -8.92 2.85
N TYR A 223 22.08 -8.06 2.50
CA TYR A 223 22.31 -6.61 2.45
C TYR A 223 22.39 -5.98 3.85
N LEU A 224 21.52 -6.42 4.77
CA LEU A 224 21.53 -6.04 6.19
C LEU A 224 22.69 -6.72 6.92
#